data_AF-A0A1V4VM81-F1
#
_entry.id   AF-A0A1V4VM81-F1
#
_cell.length_a   1.000
_cell.length_b   1.000
_cell.length_c   1.000
_cell.angle_alpha   90.00
_cell.angle_beta   90.00
_cell.angle_gamma   90.00
#
_symmetry.space_group_name_H-M   'P 1'
#
loop_
_entity.id
_entity.type
_entity.pdbx_description
1 polymer ?
#
loop_
_entity_poly.entity_id
_entity_poly.type
_entity_poly.pdbx_seq_one_letter_code
_entity_poly.pdbx_strand_id
1 'polypeptide(L)'
;MLAGHVRFLAQKSPAARRMKNDLMETILSLHQMPERFPFLNAEFIPLNKYHKMFAEKWYLILYQIKDRTVYVDYIVDCRQDYGWLAR
;
A
#
# COMPACT_ATOMS: atom_id res chain seq x y z
N MET A 1 -6.78 -7.43 -7.49
CA MET A 1 -7.33 -6.91 -6.20
C MET A 1 -6.70 -7.64 -5.01
N LEU A 2 -6.34 -6.91 -3.95
CA LEU A 2 -5.73 -7.43 -2.73
C LEU A 2 -6.53 -8.59 -2.11
N ALA A 3 -7.86 -8.47 -2.02
CA ALA A 3 -8.71 -9.51 -1.43
C ALA A 3 -8.58 -10.87 -2.14
N GLY A 4 -8.49 -10.87 -3.47
CA GLY A 4 -8.25 -12.09 -4.25
C GLY A 4 -6.86 -12.69 -3.99
N HIS A 5 -5.85 -11.83 -3.88
CA HIS A 5 -4.48 -12.25 -3.54
C HIS A 5 -4.43 -12.91 -2.17
N VAL A 6 -4.97 -12.25 -1.14
CA VAL A 6 -4.97 -12.76 0.24
C VAL A 6 -5.74 -14.08 0.33
N ARG A 7 -6.87 -14.21 -0.36
CA ARG A 7 -7.64 -15.46 -0.44
C ARG A 7 -6.84 -16.60 -1.08
N PHE A 8 -6.16 -16.32 -2.20
CA PHE A 8 -5.33 -17.31 -2.87
C PHE A 8 -4.18 -17.80 -1.98
N LEU A 9 -3.46 -16.88 -1.34
CA LEU A 9 -2.38 -17.25 -0.42
C LEU A 9 -2.90 -18.04 0.78
N ALA A 10 -4.06 -17.65 1.33
CA ALA A 10 -4.66 -18.34 2.49
C ALA A 10 -5.03 -19.80 2.18
N GLN A 11 -5.39 -20.11 0.94
CA GLN A 11 -5.66 -21.49 0.50
C GLN A 11 -4.39 -22.34 0.36
N LYS A 12 -3.23 -21.71 0.15
CA LYS A 12 -1.97 -22.41 -0.16
C LYS A 12 -1.04 -22.52 1.04
N SER A 13 -1.12 -21.62 2.02
CA SER A 13 -0.19 -21.60 3.14
C SER A 13 -0.69 -20.76 4.33
N PRO A 14 -0.33 -21.13 5.58
CA PRO A 14 -0.51 -20.27 6.74
C PRO A 14 0.27 -18.93 6.65
N ALA A 15 1.19 -18.80 5.69
CA ALA A 15 1.93 -17.57 5.41
C ALA A 15 1.01 -16.37 5.12
N ALA A 16 -0.21 -16.60 4.61
CA ALA A 16 -1.19 -15.54 4.39
C ALA A 16 -1.56 -14.77 5.65
N ARG A 17 -1.57 -15.45 6.81
CA ARG A 17 -1.87 -14.81 8.09
C ARG A 17 -0.74 -13.87 8.53
N ARG A 18 0.52 -14.30 8.39
CA ARG A 18 1.70 -13.47 8.70
C ARG A 18 1.71 -12.22 7.84
N MET A 19 1.68 -12.42 6.53
CA MET A 19 1.62 -11.33 5.55
C MET A 19 0.49 -10.33 5.80
N LYS A 20 -0.72 -10.81 6.15
CA LYS A 20 -1.82 -9.91 6.52
C LYS A 20 -1.46 -9.08 7.75
N ASN A 21 -0.89 -9.70 8.78
CA ASN A 21 -0.50 -8.98 10.00
C ASN A 21 0.61 -7.96 9.70
N ASP A 22 1.63 -8.34 8.96
CA ASP A 22 2.76 -7.46 8.63
C ASP A 22 2.31 -6.26 7.79
N LEU A 23 1.40 -6.47 6.83
CA LEU A 23 0.78 -5.40 6.04
C LEU A 23 -0.06 -4.47 6.94
N MET A 24 -0.83 -5.03 7.87
CA MET A 24 -1.66 -4.24 8.80
C MET A 24 -0.80 -3.42 9.75
N GLU A 25 0.27 -3.98 10.32
CA GLU A 25 1.22 -3.25 11.17
C GLU A 25 1.87 -2.10 10.39
N THR A 26 2.25 -2.36 9.15
CA THR A 26 2.82 -1.35 8.25
C THR A 26 1.82 -0.21 7.99
N ILE A 27 0.56 -0.52 7.71
CA ILE A 27 -0.50 0.50 7.54
C ILE A 27 -0.75 1.27 8.85
N LEU A 28 -0.84 0.58 9.98
CA LEU A 28 -1.08 1.21 11.28
C LEU A 28 0.06 2.15 11.68
N SER A 29 1.30 1.85 11.26
CA SER A 29 2.45 2.72 11.48
C SER A 29 2.29 4.11 10.84
N LEU A 30 1.40 4.28 9.85
CA LEU A 30 1.10 5.59 9.25
C LEU A 30 0.43 6.54 10.24
N HIS A 31 -0.13 6.06 11.36
CA HIS A 31 -0.63 6.95 12.41
C HIS A 31 0.47 7.86 12.97
N GLN A 32 1.73 7.41 12.95
CA GLN A 32 2.87 8.19 13.40
C GLN A 32 3.56 8.88 12.21
N MET A 33 3.44 10.20 12.12
CA MET A 33 4.08 11.00 11.06
C MET A 33 3.71 10.50 9.64
N PRO A 34 2.42 10.52 9.26
CA PRO A 34 1.96 10.06 7.96
C PRO A 34 2.60 10.82 6.79
N GLU A 35 3.12 12.03 7.01
CA GLU A 35 3.80 12.85 6.00
C GLU A 35 5.20 12.35 5.65
N ARG A 36 5.74 11.34 6.38
CA ARG A 36 7.14 10.87 6.25
C ARG A 36 7.48 10.25 4.90
N PHE A 37 6.48 9.84 4.14
CA PHE A 37 6.68 9.26 2.81
C PHE A 37 6.40 10.29 1.73
N PRO A 38 7.09 10.24 0.58
CA PRO A 38 6.91 11.22 -0.48
C PRO A 38 5.55 11.08 -1.17
N PHE A 39 5.13 12.16 -1.83
CA PHE A 39 4.03 12.12 -2.78
C PHE A 39 4.38 11.25 -4.00
N LEU A 40 3.37 10.57 -4.54
CA LEU A 40 3.42 9.89 -5.83
C LEU A 40 3.42 10.94 -6.94
N ASN A 41 4.40 10.84 -7.84
CA ASN A 41 4.42 11.59 -9.09
C ASN A 41 4.15 10.62 -10.24
N ALA A 42 3.00 10.78 -10.90
CA ALA A 42 2.60 9.97 -12.04
C ALA A 42 1.79 10.80 -13.03
N GLU A 43 2.00 10.59 -14.33
CA GLU A 43 1.47 11.43 -15.43
C GLU A 43 -0.04 11.69 -15.35
N PHE A 44 -0.82 10.70 -14.92
CA PHE A 44 -2.28 10.76 -14.86
C PHE A 44 -2.84 10.97 -13.44
N ILE A 45 -1.99 11.28 -12.47
CA ILE A 45 -2.39 11.50 -11.07
C ILE A 45 -2.13 12.97 -10.72
N PRO A 46 -3.12 13.69 -10.19
CA PRO A 46 -2.91 15.05 -9.70
C PRO A 46 -1.77 15.12 -8.68
N LEU A 47 -0.98 16.18 -8.76
CA LEU A 47 0.09 16.46 -7.80
C LEU A 47 -0.44 16.44 -6.37
N ASN A 48 0.35 15.88 -5.47
CA ASN A 48 0.07 15.78 -4.04
C ASN A 48 -1.24 15.05 -3.67
N LYS A 49 -1.83 14.30 -4.60
CA LYS A 49 -3.04 13.52 -4.32
C LYS A 49 -2.76 12.35 -3.39
N TYR A 50 -1.65 11.64 -3.61
CA TYR A 50 -1.31 10.42 -2.90
C TYR A 50 0.11 10.48 -2.35
N HIS A 51 0.30 10.10 -1.10
CA HIS A 51 1.59 9.62 -0.60
C HIS A 51 1.80 8.15 -1.00
N LYS A 52 3.06 7.74 -1.19
CA LYS A 52 3.42 6.36 -1.56
C LYS A 52 4.34 5.71 -0.53
N MET A 53 3.98 4.51 -0.07
CA MET A 53 4.78 3.71 0.86
C MET A 53 4.94 2.27 0.35
N PHE A 54 6.16 1.74 0.35
CA PHE A 54 6.40 0.33 0.08
C PHE A 54 6.29 -0.52 1.35
N ALA A 55 5.55 -1.62 1.28
CA ALA A 55 5.44 -2.63 2.32
C ALA A 55 5.98 -3.97 1.82
N GLU A 56 6.82 -4.60 2.64
CA GLU A 56 7.38 -5.95 2.42
C GLU A 56 7.99 -6.21 1.02
N LYS A 57 8.51 -5.18 0.35
CA LYS A 57 9.07 -5.22 -1.03
C LYS A 57 8.06 -5.52 -2.15
N TRP A 58 6.84 -5.96 -1.85
CA TRP A 58 5.87 -6.42 -2.84
C TRP A 58 4.64 -5.53 -2.96
N TYR A 59 4.35 -4.70 -1.96
CA TYR A 59 3.14 -3.88 -1.95
C TYR A 59 3.47 -2.40 -1.97
N LEU A 60 2.75 -1.66 -2.82
CA LEU A 60 2.73 -0.22 -2.82
C LEU A 60 1.41 0.25 -2.23
N ILE A 61 1.48 0.98 -1.12
CA ILE A 61 0.34 1.59 -0.45
C ILE A 61 0.24 3.03 -0.92
N LEU A 62 -0.92 3.39 -1.46
CA LEU A 62 -1.27 4.77 -1.81
C LEU A 62 -2.30 5.28 -0.82
N TYR A 63 -1.98 6.40 -0.17
CA TYR A 63 -2.82 6.96 0.88
C TYR A 63 -2.89 8.48 0.81
N GLN A 64 -3.93 9.03 1.42
CA GLN A 64 -4.15 10.47 1.58
C GLN A 64 -4.19 10.81 3.06
N ILE A 65 -3.83 12.05 3.39
CA ILE A 65 -4.04 12.64 4.71
C ILE A 65 -5.13 13.70 4.52
N LYS A 66 -6.25 13.55 5.23
CA LYS A 66 -7.30 14.58 5.29
C LYS A 66 -7.54 14.94 6.74
N ASP A 67 -7.29 16.20 7.06
CA ASP A 67 -7.25 16.73 8.43
C ASP A 67 -6.28 15.93 9.32
N ARG A 68 -6.81 14.98 10.10
CA ARG A 68 -6.04 14.11 11.00
C ARG A 68 -6.24 12.62 10.70
N THR A 69 -6.82 12.30 9.54
CA THR A 69 -7.17 10.93 9.16
C THR A 69 -6.35 10.49 7.97
N VAL A 70 -5.74 9.32 8.10
CA VAL A 70 -5.06 8.63 7.01
C VAL A 70 -6.06 7.73 6.29
N TYR A 71 -6.26 7.97 5.00
CA TYR A 71 -7.09 7.15 4.13
C TYR A 71 -6.21 6.32 3.22
N VAL A 72 -6.23 4.99 3.38
CA VAL A 72 -5.57 4.06 2.46
C VAL A 72 -6.53 3.77 1.31
N ASP A 73 -6.29 4.41 0.16
CA ASP A 73 -7.15 4.26 -1.02
C ASP A 73 -6.79 3.01 -1.82
N TYR A 74 -5.48 2.68 -1.92
CA TYR A 74 -5.02 1.55 -2.72
C TYR A 74 -3.88 0.78 -2.05
N ILE A 75 -3.91 -0.54 -2.25
CA ILE A 75 -2.81 -1.46 -1.95
C ILE A 75 -2.55 -2.25 -3.23
N VAL A 76 -1.44 -1.92 -3.88
CA VAL A 76 -1.06 -2.45 -5.20
C VAL A 76 -0.02 -3.55 -5.01
N ASP A 77 -0.21 -4.69 -5.67
CA ASP A 77 0.79 -5.76 -5.73
C ASP A 77 1.77 -5.46 -6.87
N CYS A 78 2.99 -5.07 -6.52
CA CYS A 78 4.06 -4.67 -7.45
C CYS A 78 4.64 -5.84 -8.25
N ARG A 79 4.23 -7.09 -7.98
CA ARG A 79 4.56 -8.24 -8.84
C ARG A 79 3.69 -8.30 -10.10
N GLN A 80 2.60 -7.54 -10.13
CA GLN A 80 1.79 -7.33 -11.32
C GLN A 80 2.39 -6.21 -12.17
N ASP A 81 1.88 -6.05 -13.39
CA ASP A 81 2.45 -5.16 -14.41
C ASP A 81 2.10 -3.67 -14.15
N TYR A 82 2.54 -3.16 -13.00
CA TYR A 82 2.38 -1.77 -12.57
C TYR A 82 3.73 -1.04 -12.44
N GLY A 83 4.73 -1.43 -13.23
CA GLY A 83 6.06 -0.81 -13.19
C GLY A 83 6.03 0.71 -13.39
N TRP A 84 5.00 1.24 -14.06
CA TRP A 84 4.75 2.67 -14.23
C TRP A 84 4.40 3.42 -12.93
N LEU A 85 3.89 2.74 -11.89
CA LEU A 85 3.60 3.32 -10.57
C LEU A 85 4.82 3.31 -9.62
N ALA A 86 5.82 2.48 -9.91
CA ALA A 86 6.96 2.23 -9.04
C ALA A 86 8.24 3.00 -9.44
N ARG A 87 8.15 3.92 -10.40
CA ARG A 87 9.27 4.81 -10.78
C ARG A 87 9.55 5.88 -9.71
#